data_AF-A0A1G8P2I9-F1
#
_entry.id   AF-A0A1G8P2I9-F1
#
_cell.length_a   1.000
_cell.length_b   1.000
_cell.length_c   1.000
_cell.angle_alpha   90.00
_cell.angle_beta   90.00
_cell.angle_gamma   90.00
#
_symmetry.space_group_name_H-M   'P 1'
#
loop_
_entity.id
_entity.type
_entity.pdbx_description
1 polymer ?
#
loop_
_entity_poly.entity_id
_entity_poly.type
_entity_poly.pdbx_seq_one_letter_code
_entity_poly.pdbx_strand_id
1 'polypeptide(L)'
;MMPQNLTQQDLKSLDILLTHDSVSSMYAVLQLKGYNYAILAENVVSQSSASGAAAVGFMKATAEREGIVVSGDTLNFIYTKMARGYLDALAAQYKTQGVVNRDINYREAWSFHNKAFGDYGLSPDAWTLNSVFTVVASDAMREYYWSEILASAGDPIAEAAILVKTENLMATASVIGNAEIKAVAQNWRARVDTPSMTAAVLNGTVGMVADRIGGLFREISDNVLGPIPSGTVIPAWVPPPTPTPLPTPNVVTAPLPIPSAPQAPSPTKYKPRKRPRLPPPTTHQGHPGSGYGPIGGGGSKPSFWLE
;
A
#
# COMPACT_ATOMS: atom_id res chain seq x y z
N MET A 1 6.78 29.35 4.36
CA MET A 1 6.98 30.30 5.50
C MET A 1 7.75 29.56 6.57
N MET A 2 8.67 30.19 7.32
CA MET A 2 9.30 29.51 8.46
C MET A 2 8.36 29.52 9.67
N PRO A 3 8.25 28.41 10.43
CA PRO A 3 7.38 28.35 11.59
C PRO A 3 7.87 29.30 12.69
N GLN A 4 6.92 29.84 13.46
CA GLN A 4 7.21 30.57 14.69
C GLN A 4 7.71 29.61 15.76
N ASN A 5 8.56 30.11 16.65
CA ASN A 5 9.03 29.34 17.79
C ASN A 5 7.86 29.00 18.73
N LEU A 6 7.72 27.72 19.11
CA LEU A 6 6.81 27.32 20.19
C LEU A 6 7.55 27.23 21.52
N THR A 7 6.93 27.81 22.53
CA THR A 7 7.34 27.73 23.93
C THR A 7 6.65 26.58 24.66
N GLN A 8 7.07 26.28 25.89
CA GLN A 8 6.35 25.34 26.75
C GLN A 8 4.89 25.75 26.99
N GLN A 9 4.61 27.06 27.06
CA GLN A 9 3.25 27.55 27.26
C GLN A 9 2.40 27.31 26.02
N ASP A 10 2.96 27.49 24.81
CA ASP A 10 2.25 27.15 23.57
C ASP A 10 1.89 25.67 23.53
N LEU A 11 2.83 24.78 23.87
CA LEU A 11 2.58 23.34 23.90
C LEU A 11 1.49 22.95 24.91
N LYS A 12 1.44 23.59 26.08
CA LYS A 12 0.36 23.40 27.07
C LYS A 12 -0.99 23.88 26.53
N SER A 13 -1.03 25.02 25.85
CA SER A 13 -2.26 25.52 25.22
C SER A 13 -2.76 24.56 24.13
N LEU A 14 -1.86 24.02 23.30
CA LEU A 14 -2.20 23.02 22.28
C LEU A 14 -2.74 21.73 22.90
N ASP A 15 -2.16 21.28 24.02
CA ASP A 15 -2.66 20.11 24.76
C ASP A 15 -4.08 20.32 25.30
N ILE A 16 -4.36 21.50 25.85
CA ILE A 16 -5.70 21.88 26.33
C ILE A 16 -6.70 21.87 25.17
N LEU A 17 -6.36 22.47 24.03
CA LEU A 17 -7.23 22.49 22.85
C LEU A 17 -7.52 21.08 22.35
N LEU A 18 -6.50 20.24 22.24
CA LEU A 18 -6.68 18.85 21.80
C LEU A 18 -7.53 18.03 22.77
N THR A 19 -7.42 18.29 24.08
CA THR A 19 -8.09 17.49 25.12
C THR A 19 -9.53 17.93 25.36
N HIS A 20 -9.80 19.24 25.26
CA HIS A 20 -11.05 19.83 25.73
C HIS A 20 -11.88 20.53 24.65
N ASP A 21 -11.34 20.72 23.45
CA ASP A 21 -12.05 21.37 22.34
C ASP A 21 -12.11 20.44 21.12
N SER A 22 -11.09 20.47 20.26
CA SER A 22 -11.05 19.61 19.09
C SER A 22 -9.64 19.46 18.50
N VAL A 23 -9.46 18.41 17.69
CA VAL A 23 -8.27 18.24 16.84
C VAL A 23 -8.07 19.45 15.92
N SER A 24 -9.15 19.93 15.30
CA SER A 24 -9.11 21.06 14.37
C SER A 24 -8.69 22.36 15.04
N SER A 25 -9.13 22.62 16.28
CA SER A 25 -8.71 23.80 17.05
C SER A 25 -7.21 23.80 17.35
N MET A 26 -6.66 22.62 17.70
CA MET A 26 -5.21 22.48 17.88
C MET A 26 -4.46 22.75 16.57
N TYR A 27 -4.90 22.16 15.45
CA TYR A 27 -4.28 22.39 14.16
C TYR A 27 -4.37 23.85 13.71
N ALA A 28 -5.52 24.50 13.89
CA ALA A 28 -5.70 25.92 13.53
C ALA A 28 -4.64 26.82 14.19
N VAL A 29 -4.33 26.59 15.47
CA VAL A 29 -3.27 27.36 16.17
C VAL A 29 -1.88 27.06 15.58
N LEU A 30 -1.58 25.82 15.24
CA LEU A 30 -0.29 25.45 14.64
C LEU A 30 -0.14 26.01 13.22
N GLN A 31 -1.21 26.04 12.43
CA GLN A 31 -1.23 26.67 11.11
C GLN A 31 -0.95 28.17 11.18
N LEU A 32 -1.59 28.89 12.13
CA LEU A 32 -1.32 30.32 12.37
C LEU A 32 0.15 30.59 12.75
N LYS A 33 0.81 29.58 13.33
CA LYS A 33 2.23 29.62 13.68
C LYS A 33 3.15 29.10 12.58
N GLY A 34 2.63 28.77 11.39
CA GLY A 34 3.42 28.37 10.23
C GLY A 34 3.88 26.91 10.21
N TYR A 35 3.20 26.03 10.94
CA TYR A 35 3.46 24.59 10.92
C TYR A 35 2.62 23.93 9.82
N ASN A 36 3.28 23.50 8.75
CA ASN A 36 2.63 23.01 7.54
C ASN A 36 2.00 21.62 7.71
N TYR A 37 2.52 20.77 8.60
CA TYR A 37 1.89 19.49 8.89
C TYR A 37 0.46 19.68 9.41
N ALA A 38 0.23 20.71 10.21
CA ALA A 38 -1.11 21.03 10.70
C ALA A 38 -2.09 21.44 9.58
N ILE A 39 -1.60 21.99 8.47
CA ILE A 39 -2.41 22.29 7.28
C ILE A 39 -2.82 20.96 6.60
N LEU A 40 -1.85 20.08 6.35
CA LEU A 40 -2.12 18.76 5.73
C LEU A 40 -3.07 17.92 6.58
N ALA A 41 -2.80 17.85 7.89
CA ALA A 41 -3.58 17.02 8.80
C ALA A 41 -5.02 17.55 8.96
N GLU A 42 -5.22 18.88 8.99
CA GLU A 42 -6.56 19.46 9.01
C GLU A 42 -7.33 19.17 7.72
N ASN A 43 -6.68 19.22 6.56
CA ASN A 43 -7.30 18.85 5.30
C ASN A 43 -7.75 17.38 5.27
N VAL A 44 -7.04 16.48 5.98
CA VAL A 44 -7.46 15.08 6.19
C VAL A 44 -8.66 14.99 7.15
N VAL A 45 -8.61 15.69 8.28
CA VAL A 45 -9.68 15.67 9.30
C VAL A 45 -10.99 16.21 8.72
N SER A 46 -10.93 17.38 8.09
CA SER A 46 -12.08 18.04 7.47
C SER A 46 -12.50 17.41 6.14
N GLN A 47 -11.63 16.61 5.51
CA GLN A 47 -11.78 16.10 4.14
C GLN A 47 -12.11 17.21 3.12
N SER A 48 -11.64 18.44 3.39
CA SER A 48 -11.94 19.63 2.59
C SER A 48 -11.07 19.79 1.35
N SER A 49 -10.02 18.97 1.22
CA SER A 49 -9.16 18.92 0.03
C SER A 49 -9.21 17.54 -0.63
N ALA A 50 -8.86 17.49 -1.91
CA ALA A 50 -8.73 16.24 -2.66
C ALA A 50 -7.67 15.31 -2.05
N SER A 51 -6.53 15.87 -1.60
CA SER A 51 -5.45 15.12 -0.97
C SER A 51 -5.87 14.54 0.39
N GLY A 52 -6.65 15.30 1.17
CA GLY A 52 -7.21 14.87 2.44
C GLY A 52 -8.23 13.75 2.29
N ALA A 53 -9.20 13.93 1.38
CA ALA A 53 -10.18 12.91 1.07
C ALA A 53 -9.53 11.63 0.51
N ALA A 54 -8.53 11.77 -0.36
CA ALA A 54 -7.76 10.65 -0.90
C ALA A 54 -7.01 9.88 0.20
N ALA A 55 -6.42 10.56 1.18
CA ALA A 55 -5.75 9.90 2.30
C ALA A 55 -6.73 9.05 3.14
N VAL A 56 -7.93 9.57 3.41
CA VAL A 56 -8.99 8.81 4.12
C VAL A 56 -9.47 7.63 3.29
N GLY A 57 -9.68 7.83 1.98
CA GLY A 57 -10.07 6.77 1.04
C GLY A 57 -9.04 5.64 0.97
N PHE A 58 -7.75 5.99 0.87
CA PHE A 58 -6.65 5.05 0.88
C PHE A 58 -6.60 4.24 2.17
N MET A 59 -6.70 4.90 3.33
CA MET A 59 -6.73 4.23 4.63
C MET A 59 -7.90 3.25 4.74
N LYS A 60 -9.10 3.64 4.28
CA LYS A 60 -10.28 2.76 4.25
C LYS A 60 -10.09 1.55 3.32
N ALA A 61 -9.49 1.75 2.15
CA ALA A 61 -9.17 0.66 1.22
C ALA A 61 -8.14 -0.31 1.81
N THR A 62 -7.14 0.19 2.56
CA THR A 62 -6.21 -0.67 3.30
C THR A 62 -6.95 -1.46 4.38
N ALA A 63 -7.79 -0.80 5.18
CA ALA A 63 -8.56 -1.44 6.24
C ALA A 63 -9.47 -2.56 5.69
N GLU A 64 -10.15 -2.31 4.57
CA GLU A 64 -11.00 -3.31 3.90
C GLU A 64 -10.23 -4.58 3.52
N ARG A 65 -9.02 -4.43 2.96
CA ARG A 65 -8.14 -5.56 2.62
C ARG A 65 -7.65 -6.32 3.84
N GLU A 66 -7.48 -5.62 4.96
CA GLU A 66 -7.08 -6.20 6.24
C GLU A 66 -8.28 -6.77 7.03
N GLY A 67 -9.49 -6.69 6.48
CA GLY A 67 -10.72 -7.17 7.13
C GLY A 67 -11.16 -6.30 8.31
N ILE A 68 -10.73 -5.04 8.34
CA ILE A 68 -10.98 -4.07 9.41
C ILE A 68 -12.07 -3.10 8.98
N VAL A 69 -13.12 -2.98 9.80
CA VAL A 69 -14.19 -1.99 9.61
C VAL A 69 -13.76 -0.65 10.20
N VAL A 70 -13.85 0.41 9.38
CA VAL A 70 -13.57 1.80 9.82
C VAL A 70 -14.89 2.55 9.95
N SER A 71 -15.34 2.70 11.19
CA SER A 71 -16.51 3.53 11.53
C SER A 71 -16.16 5.02 11.64
N GLY A 72 -17.15 5.89 11.83
CA GLY A 72 -16.90 7.30 12.14
C GLY A 72 -16.13 7.48 13.46
N ASP A 73 -16.47 6.70 14.49
CA ASP A 73 -15.79 6.74 15.79
C ASP A 73 -14.34 6.26 15.70
N THR A 74 -14.11 5.22 14.89
CA THR A 74 -12.76 4.75 14.54
C THR A 74 -11.95 5.87 13.89
N LEU A 75 -12.54 6.57 12.92
CA LEU A 75 -11.86 7.63 12.19
C LEU A 75 -11.50 8.79 13.13
N ASN A 76 -12.44 9.20 13.99
CA ASN A 76 -12.20 10.22 15.02
C ASN A 76 -11.12 9.80 16.03
N PHE A 77 -11.09 8.51 16.41
CA PHE A 77 -10.03 7.96 17.26
C PHE A 77 -8.66 8.08 16.58
N ILE A 78 -8.55 7.67 15.30
CA ILE A 78 -7.31 7.78 14.53
C ILE A 78 -6.87 9.25 14.43
N TYR A 79 -7.78 10.18 14.11
CA TYR A 79 -7.47 11.61 14.05
C TYR A 79 -6.95 12.15 15.39
N THR A 80 -7.58 11.78 16.50
CA THR A 80 -7.14 12.17 17.84
C THR A 80 -5.76 11.61 18.17
N LYS A 81 -5.48 10.36 17.79
CA LYS A 81 -4.18 9.71 17.98
C LYS A 81 -3.07 10.34 17.14
N MET A 82 -3.37 10.70 15.88
CA MET A 82 -2.45 11.43 15.01
C MET A 82 -2.12 12.80 15.59
N ALA A 83 -3.12 13.57 16.00
CA ALA A 83 -2.95 14.88 16.62
C ALA A 83 -2.14 14.81 17.91
N ARG A 84 -2.42 13.83 18.77
CA ARG A 84 -1.65 13.56 19.99
C ARG A 84 -0.19 13.24 19.67
N GLY A 85 0.04 12.35 18.73
CA GLY A 85 1.39 11.95 18.31
C GLY A 85 2.19 13.10 17.72
N TYR A 86 1.54 14.00 16.98
CA TYR A 86 2.17 15.22 16.50
C TYR A 86 2.58 16.15 17.64
N LEU A 87 1.67 16.41 18.59
CA LEU A 87 1.97 17.24 19.75
C LEU A 87 3.10 16.64 20.61
N ASP A 88 3.13 15.32 20.77
CA ASP A 88 4.20 14.62 21.47
C ASP A 88 5.55 14.77 20.75
N ALA A 89 5.56 14.75 19.41
CA ALA A 89 6.77 15.00 18.62
C ALA A 89 7.29 16.45 18.81
N LEU A 90 6.40 17.45 18.80
CA LEU A 90 6.79 18.84 19.08
C LEU A 90 7.29 19.00 20.52
N ALA A 91 6.65 18.35 21.49
CA ALA A 91 7.09 18.35 22.88
C ALA A 91 8.45 17.67 23.07
N ALA A 92 8.76 16.62 22.29
CA ALA A 92 10.07 16.00 22.28
C ALA A 92 11.15 16.97 21.76
N GLN A 93 10.88 17.70 20.67
CA GLN A 93 11.78 18.73 20.18
C GLN A 93 12.07 19.80 21.25
N TYR A 94 11.03 20.28 21.94
CA TYR A 94 11.18 21.25 23.03
C TYR A 94 12.04 20.70 24.17
N LYS A 95 11.83 19.45 24.60
CA LYS A 95 12.64 18.82 25.66
C LYS A 95 14.12 18.74 25.30
N THR A 96 14.44 18.54 24.03
CA THR A 96 15.83 18.44 23.56
C THR A 96 16.49 19.81 23.37
N GLN A 97 15.75 20.83 22.93
CA GLN A 97 16.33 22.10 22.46
C GLN A 97 15.92 23.34 23.26
N GLY A 98 14.94 23.23 24.15
CA GLY A 98 14.34 24.35 24.88
C GLY A 98 13.40 25.23 24.06
N VAL A 99 13.22 24.91 22.77
CA VAL A 99 12.33 25.59 21.82
C VAL A 99 11.91 24.61 20.72
N VAL A 100 10.73 24.82 20.13
CA VAL A 100 10.35 24.17 18.86
C VAL A 100 10.46 25.23 17.77
N ASN A 101 11.32 25.03 16.77
CA ASN A 101 11.61 26.03 15.73
C ASN A 101 11.57 25.45 14.31
N ARG A 102 11.06 24.21 14.17
CA ARG A 102 10.89 23.52 12.90
C ARG A 102 9.64 22.65 12.96
N ASP A 103 9.12 22.30 11.80
CA ASP A 103 8.09 21.26 11.71
C ASP A 103 8.70 19.86 11.93
N ILE A 104 7.85 18.85 11.99
CA ILE A 104 8.27 17.46 12.08
C ILE A 104 9.00 16.98 10.82
N ASN A 105 9.99 16.12 11.01
CA ASN A 105 10.68 15.42 9.93
C ASN A 105 9.94 14.13 9.55
N TYR A 106 10.38 13.45 8.48
CA TYR A 106 9.69 12.27 7.98
C TYR A 106 9.67 11.11 8.99
N ARG A 107 10.69 11.00 9.86
CA ARG A 107 10.80 9.92 10.85
C ARG A 107 9.83 10.14 12.01
N GLU A 108 9.72 11.38 12.47
CA GLU A 108 8.73 11.79 13.47
C GLU A 108 7.33 11.52 12.94
N ALA A 109 7.04 11.95 11.70
CA ALA A 109 5.78 11.66 11.01
C ALA A 109 5.49 10.15 10.93
N TRP A 110 6.40 9.36 10.36
CA TRP A 110 6.26 7.92 10.21
C TRP A 110 6.00 7.22 11.56
N SER A 111 6.73 7.64 12.60
CA SER A 111 6.62 7.05 13.94
C SER A 111 5.22 7.18 14.51
N PHE A 112 4.67 8.40 14.56
CA PHE A 112 3.35 8.56 15.15
C PHE A 112 2.22 8.10 14.22
N HIS A 113 2.39 8.13 12.89
CA HIS A 113 1.39 7.56 11.99
C HIS A 113 1.23 6.06 12.24
N ASN A 114 2.34 5.33 12.28
CA ASN A 114 2.32 3.89 12.52
C ASN A 114 1.81 3.55 13.92
N LYS A 115 2.10 4.38 14.91
CA LYS A 115 1.52 4.21 16.24
C LYS A 115 0.00 4.41 16.21
N ALA A 116 -0.49 5.47 15.58
CA ALA A 116 -1.93 5.76 15.52
C ALA A 116 -2.71 4.68 14.76
N PHE A 117 -2.18 4.20 13.63
CA PHE A 117 -2.78 3.09 12.89
C PHE A 117 -2.69 1.77 13.66
N GLY A 118 -1.52 1.46 14.23
CA GLY A 118 -1.30 0.24 15.01
C GLY A 118 -2.14 0.15 16.28
N ASP A 119 -2.42 1.27 16.94
CA ASP A 119 -3.35 1.35 18.09
C ASP A 119 -4.78 0.86 17.72
N TYR A 120 -5.13 0.83 16.42
CA TYR A 120 -6.39 0.30 15.89
C TYR A 120 -6.23 -1.03 15.10
N GLY A 121 -5.03 -1.60 15.07
CA GLY A 121 -4.74 -2.86 14.37
C GLY A 121 -4.51 -2.72 12.87
N LEU A 122 -4.46 -1.50 12.34
CA LEU A 122 -4.09 -1.25 10.94
C LEU A 122 -2.58 -1.37 10.76
N SER A 123 -2.16 -1.92 9.63
CA SER A 123 -0.74 -1.96 9.28
C SER A 123 -0.20 -0.55 8.93
N PRO A 124 1.15 -0.37 8.93
CA PRO A 124 1.77 0.87 8.44
C PRO A 124 1.33 1.29 7.03
N ASP A 125 0.91 0.32 6.21
CA ASP A 125 0.41 0.55 4.86
C ASP A 125 -0.96 1.26 4.82
N ALA A 126 -1.59 1.52 5.96
CA ALA A 126 -2.73 2.43 6.04
C ALA A 126 -2.31 3.91 5.84
N TRP A 127 -1.03 4.22 6.07
CA TRP A 127 -0.47 5.50 5.70
C TRP A 127 -0.05 5.52 4.23
N THR A 128 -0.59 6.46 3.45
CA THR A 128 -0.29 6.59 2.01
C THR A 128 1.21 6.67 1.72
N LEU A 129 2.01 7.28 2.60
CA LEU A 129 3.45 7.46 2.39
C LEU A 129 4.32 6.30 2.90
N ASN A 130 3.77 5.32 3.64
CA ASN A 130 4.59 4.20 4.13
C ASN A 130 5.21 3.43 2.96
N SER A 131 4.38 2.97 2.01
CA SER A 131 4.86 2.24 0.84
C SER A 131 5.76 3.11 -0.04
N VAL A 132 5.47 4.41 -0.14
CA VAL A 132 6.31 5.38 -0.89
C VAL A 132 7.70 5.48 -0.27
N PHE A 133 7.80 5.57 1.05
CA PHE A 133 9.08 5.57 1.75
C PHE A 133 9.79 4.23 1.72
N THR A 134 9.08 3.11 1.56
CA THR A 134 9.71 1.83 1.25
C THR A 134 10.38 1.84 -0.12
N VAL A 135 9.73 2.42 -1.14
CA VAL A 135 10.30 2.58 -2.49
C VAL A 135 11.48 3.56 -2.49
N VAL A 136 11.34 4.69 -1.78
CA VAL A 136 12.39 5.71 -1.64
C VAL A 136 13.36 5.27 -0.54
N ALA A 137 14.37 4.47 -0.89
CA ALA A 137 15.20 3.79 0.11
C ALA A 137 16.11 4.71 0.95
N SER A 138 16.50 5.89 0.45
CA SER A 138 17.43 6.79 1.14
C SER A 138 16.72 7.76 2.09
N ASP A 139 17.22 7.86 3.32
CA ASP A 139 16.69 8.77 4.34
C ASP A 139 16.70 10.24 3.92
N ALA A 140 17.78 10.70 3.31
CA ALA A 140 17.89 12.08 2.83
C ALA A 140 16.80 12.41 1.80
N MET A 141 16.42 11.38 1.05
CA MET A 141 15.43 11.45 0.01
C MET A 141 14.00 11.39 0.55
N ARG A 142 13.76 10.55 1.56
CA ARG A 142 12.50 10.52 2.30
C ARG A 142 12.25 11.88 2.96
N GLU A 143 13.28 12.47 3.56
CA GLU A 143 13.19 13.81 4.16
C GLU A 143 12.95 14.89 3.09
N TYR A 144 13.68 14.85 1.97
CA TYR A 144 13.45 15.80 0.89
C TYR A 144 12.01 15.71 0.36
N TYR A 145 11.54 14.49 0.08
CA TYR A 145 10.18 14.27 -0.41
C TYR A 145 9.12 14.67 0.62
N TRP A 146 9.34 14.38 1.90
CA TRP A 146 8.50 14.86 3.00
C TRP A 146 8.46 16.39 3.06
N SER A 147 9.60 17.06 2.90
CA SER A 147 9.65 18.52 2.89
C SER A 147 8.90 19.13 1.71
N GLU A 148 8.89 18.47 0.54
CA GLU A 148 8.09 18.91 -0.62
C GLU A 148 6.58 18.77 -0.34
N ILE A 149 6.17 17.67 0.30
CA ILE A 149 4.78 17.47 0.74
C ILE A 149 4.36 18.54 1.75
N LEU A 150 5.20 18.84 2.75
CA LEU A 150 4.93 19.93 3.69
C LEU A 150 4.89 21.28 2.97
N ALA A 151 5.75 21.52 1.99
CA ALA A 151 5.77 22.77 1.25
C ALA A 151 4.55 22.96 0.34
N SER A 152 3.92 21.87 -0.12
CA SER A 152 2.71 21.95 -0.94
C SER A 152 1.44 22.19 -0.14
N ALA A 153 1.48 22.02 1.19
CA ALA A 153 0.30 22.04 2.04
C ALA A 153 -0.53 23.32 1.87
N GLY A 154 -1.81 23.18 1.53
CA GLY A 154 -2.74 24.29 1.34
C GLY A 154 -2.66 25.00 -0.01
N ASP A 155 -1.77 24.57 -0.91
CA ASP A 155 -1.74 25.01 -2.32
C ASP A 155 -2.31 23.90 -3.21
N PRO A 156 -3.53 24.06 -3.77
CA PRO A 156 -4.17 23.02 -4.57
C PRO A 156 -3.37 22.57 -5.81
N ILE A 157 -2.60 23.48 -6.42
CA ILE A 157 -1.79 23.17 -7.61
C ILE A 157 -0.55 22.39 -7.19
N ALA A 158 0.12 22.82 -6.13
CA ALA A 158 1.28 22.11 -5.60
C ALA A 158 0.89 20.72 -5.05
N GLU A 159 -0.22 20.60 -4.33
CA GLU A 159 -0.74 19.32 -3.84
C GLU A 159 -1.06 18.37 -5.01
N ALA A 160 -1.70 18.86 -6.07
CA ALA A 160 -1.96 18.07 -7.28
C ALA A 160 -0.66 17.60 -7.95
N ALA A 161 0.36 18.46 -8.02
CA ALA A 161 1.66 18.10 -8.57
C ALA A 161 2.35 17.00 -7.73
N ILE A 162 2.23 17.05 -6.40
CA ILE A 162 2.74 16.02 -5.50
C ILE A 162 2.02 14.69 -5.72
N LEU A 163 0.69 14.68 -5.89
CA LEU A 163 -0.06 13.46 -6.21
C LEU A 163 0.42 12.83 -7.52
N VAL A 164 0.58 13.62 -8.59
CA VAL A 164 1.13 13.16 -9.89
C VAL A 164 2.55 12.60 -9.72
N LYS A 165 3.40 13.29 -8.96
CA LYS A 165 4.77 12.84 -8.69
C LYS A 165 4.78 11.50 -7.92
N THR A 166 3.87 11.34 -6.97
CA THR A 166 3.69 10.10 -6.19
C THR A 166 3.28 8.96 -7.10
N GLU A 167 2.26 9.16 -7.93
CA GLU A 167 1.78 8.13 -8.86
C GLU A 167 2.86 7.74 -9.86
N ASN A 168 3.57 8.70 -10.47
CA ASN A 168 4.65 8.40 -11.40
C ASN A 168 5.79 7.60 -10.76
N LEU A 169 6.14 7.92 -9.51
CA LEU A 169 7.12 7.17 -8.74
C LEU A 169 6.66 5.72 -8.52
N MET A 170 5.43 5.53 -8.05
CA MET A 170 4.88 4.21 -7.74
C MET A 170 4.61 3.39 -9.02
N ALA A 171 4.11 4.00 -10.09
CA ALA A 171 3.94 3.38 -11.40
C ALA A 171 5.28 2.91 -11.95
N THR A 172 6.31 3.76 -11.92
CA THR A 172 7.67 3.38 -12.34
C THR A 172 8.19 2.21 -11.51
N ALA A 173 8.13 2.31 -10.17
CA ALA A 173 8.57 1.26 -9.26
C ALA A 173 7.85 -0.08 -9.49
N SER A 174 6.57 -0.05 -9.86
CA SER A 174 5.77 -1.25 -10.18
C SER A 174 6.24 -2.00 -11.43
N VAL A 175 7.00 -1.34 -12.32
CA VAL A 175 7.48 -1.90 -13.59
C VAL A 175 8.97 -2.24 -13.53
N ILE A 176 9.80 -1.34 -12.97
CA ILE A 176 11.27 -1.46 -13.03
C ILE A 176 11.93 -1.84 -11.70
N GLY A 177 11.18 -1.85 -10.59
CA GLY A 177 11.70 -2.26 -9.30
C GLY A 177 12.17 -3.74 -9.26
N ASN A 178 12.91 -4.10 -8.22
CA ASN A 178 13.12 -5.52 -7.90
C ASN A 178 11.78 -6.17 -7.45
N ALA A 179 11.75 -7.49 -7.24
CA ALA A 179 10.51 -8.21 -6.93
C ALA A 179 9.77 -7.64 -5.70
N GLU A 180 10.50 -7.24 -4.66
CA GLU A 180 9.93 -6.66 -3.44
C GLU A 180 9.35 -5.26 -3.70
N ILE A 181 10.14 -4.37 -4.32
CA ILE A 181 9.71 -3.01 -4.67
C ILE A 181 8.52 -3.02 -5.63
N LYS A 182 8.49 -3.95 -6.59
CA LYS A 182 7.34 -4.17 -7.47
C LYS A 182 6.10 -4.53 -6.69
N ALA A 183 6.19 -5.49 -5.78
CA ALA A 183 5.04 -5.92 -4.97
C ALA A 183 4.51 -4.78 -4.10
N VAL A 184 5.39 -4.02 -3.45
CA VAL A 184 5.03 -2.84 -2.64
C VAL A 184 4.31 -1.80 -3.50
N ALA A 185 4.87 -1.46 -4.66
CA ALA A 185 4.30 -0.47 -5.55
C ALA A 185 2.96 -0.91 -6.16
N GLN A 186 2.85 -2.16 -6.59
CA GLN A 186 1.61 -2.72 -7.14
C GLN A 186 0.50 -2.78 -6.08
N ASN A 187 0.82 -3.18 -4.85
CA ASN A 187 -0.16 -3.19 -3.76
C ASN A 187 -0.66 -1.77 -3.45
N TRP A 188 0.26 -0.79 -3.40
CA TRP A 188 -0.08 0.61 -3.22
C TRP A 188 -1.01 1.13 -4.33
N ARG A 189 -0.68 0.90 -5.61
CA ARG A 189 -1.51 1.35 -6.74
C ARG A 189 -2.89 0.72 -6.71
N ALA A 190 -2.96 -0.57 -6.41
CA ALA A 190 -4.24 -1.26 -6.30
C ALA A 190 -5.18 -0.64 -5.24
N ARG A 191 -4.66 0.07 -4.22
CA ARG A 191 -5.48 0.80 -3.22
C ARG A 191 -5.95 2.16 -3.75
N VAL A 192 -5.11 2.82 -4.54
CA VAL A 192 -5.43 4.08 -5.22
C VAL A 192 -6.47 3.87 -6.32
N ASP A 193 -6.42 2.74 -7.03
CA ASP A 193 -7.34 2.43 -8.13
C ASP A 193 -8.72 1.92 -7.66
N THR A 194 -9.04 2.05 -6.37
CA THR A 194 -10.30 1.53 -5.81
C THR A 194 -11.50 2.46 -6.08
N PRO A 195 -12.72 1.90 -6.16
CA PRO A 195 -13.95 2.72 -6.19
C PRO A 195 -14.08 3.64 -4.98
N SER A 196 -13.61 3.20 -3.81
CA SER A 196 -13.58 3.98 -2.56
C SER A 196 -12.72 5.25 -2.70
N MET A 197 -11.55 5.14 -3.33
CA MET A 197 -10.70 6.30 -3.64
C MET A 197 -11.37 7.24 -4.65
N THR A 198 -11.97 6.67 -5.70
CA THR A 198 -12.69 7.45 -6.73
C THR A 198 -13.86 8.24 -6.12
N ALA A 199 -14.66 7.61 -5.26
CA ALA A 199 -15.77 8.25 -4.57
C ALA A 199 -15.31 9.32 -3.57
N ALA A 200 -14.21 9.08 -2.86
CA ALA A 200 -13.65 10.04 -1.91
C ALA A 200 -13.21 11.35 -2.59
N VAL A 201 -12.51 11.25 -3.73
CA VAL A 201 -12.09 12.43 -4.51
C VAL A 201 -13.29 13.20 -5.06
N LEU A 202 -14.31 12.51 -5.56
CA LEU A 202 -15.53 13.12 -6.12
C LEU A 202 -16.37 13.82 -5.03
N ASN A 203 -16.47 13.25 -3.84
CA ASN A 203 -17.27 13.81 -2.74
C ASN A 203 -16.54 14.92 -1.97
N GLY A 204 -15.21 14.94 -1.98
CA GLY A 204 -14.38 15.90 -1.23
C GLY A 204 -14.10 17.22 -1.94
N THR A 205 -14.63 17.46 -3.16
CA THR A 205 -14.34 18.69 -3.93
C THR A 205 -15.58 19.33 -4.55
N VAL A 206 -15.66 20.67 -4.49
CA VAL A 206 -16.63 21.49 -5.24
C VAL A 206 -15.92 22.12 -6.46
N GLY A 207 -16.25 21.68 -7.68
CA GLY A 207 -15.97 22.38 -8.94
C GLY A 207 -14.53 22.33 -9.51
N MET A 208 -14.42 22.11 -10.83
CA MET A 208 -13.24 22.15 -11.73
C MET A 208 -12.03 21.23 -11.45
N VAL A 209 -11.76 20.86 -10.19
CA VAL A 209 -10.61 19.99 -9.82
C VAL A 209 -11.00 18.51 -9.71
N ALA A 210 -12.27 18.21 -9.41
CA ALA A 210 -12.80 16.84 -9.35
C ALA A 210 -12.63 16.09 -10.68
N ASP A 211 -12.98 16.75 -11.79
CA ASP A 211 -12.83 16.19 -13.14
C ASP A 211 -11.36 15.98 -13.52
N ARG A 212 -10.47 16.85 -13.00
CA ARG A 212 -9.04 16.78 -13.30
C ARG A 212 -8.32 15.74 -12.46
N ILE A 213 -8.69 15.50 -11.19
CA ILE A 213 -8.05 14.49 -10.33
C ILE A 213 -8.71 13.11 -10.49
N GLY A 214 -10.04 13.05 -10.56
CA GLY A 214 -10.77 11.81 -10.91
C GLY A 214 -10.49 11.36 -12.34
N GLY A 215 -10.34 12.32 -13.27
CA GLY A 215 -9.83 12.09 -14.62
C GLY A 215 -8.35 11.73 -14.64
N LEU A 216 -7.50 12.33 -13.80
CA LEU A 216 -6.07 12.00 -13.71
C LEU A 216 -5.81 10.56 -13.23
N PHE A 217 -6.48 10.09 -12.15
CA PHE A 217 -6.28 8.72 -11.69
C PHE A 217 -6.88 7.68 -12.66
N ARG A 218 -7.99 8.00 -13.35
CA ARG A 218 -8.56 7.14 -14.41
C ARG A 218 -7.76 7.18 -15.72
N GLU A 219 -7.28 8.33 -16.19
CA GLU A 219 -6.45 8.47 -17.40
C GLU A 219 -5.01 7.98 -17.19
N ILE A 220 -4.43 8.08 -15.98
CA ILE A 220 -3.13 7.44 -15.70
C ILE A 220 -3.25 5.91 -15.72
N SER A 221 -4.36 5.35 -15.25
CA SER A 221 -4.69 3.93 -15.39
C SER A 221 -4.83 3.53 -16.87
N ASP A 222 -5.52 4.33 -17.68
CA ASP A 222 -5.99 3.88 -19.00
C ASP A 222 -5.17 4.42 -20.21
N ASN A 223 -4.42 5.53 -20.09
CA ASN A 223 -3.85 6.25 -21.25
C ASN A 223 -2.39 6.78 -21.13
N VAL A 224 -1.63 6.49 -20.06
CA VAL A 224 -0.28 7.11 -19.84
C VAL A 224 0.91 6.29 -20.39
N LEU A 225 0.68 5.26 -21.21
CA LEU A 225 1.75 4.59 -21.97
C LEU A 225 1.84 5.04 -23.45
N GLY A 226 1.72 6.34 -23.70
CA GLY A 226 2.50 6.91 -24.81
C GLY A 226 4.00 6.69 -24.55
N PRO A 227 4.85 6.52 -25.58
CA PRO A 227 6.27 6.25 -25.38
C PRO A 227 6.89 7.34 -24.51
N ILE A 228 7.56 6.91 -23.43
CA ILE A 228 8.32 7.77 -22.52
C ILE A 228 9.20 8.69 -23.36
N PRO A 229 9.08 10.02 -23.25
CA PRO A 229 9.97 10.94 -23.96
C PRO A 229 11.42 10.57 -23.64
N SER A 230 12.22 10.31 -24.67
CA SER A 230 13.66 10.13 -24.52
C SER A 230 14.25 11.38 -23.87
N GLY A 231 14.55 11.30 -22.57
CA GLY A 231 14.95 12.47 -21.76
C GLY A 231 14.23 12.60 -20.43
N THR A 232 13.23 11.76 -20.13
CA THR A 232 12.75 11.62 -18.74
C THR A 232 13.88 11.04 -17.89
N VAL A 233 14.54 11.93 -17.15
CA VAL A 233 15.51 11.56 -16.12
C VAL A 233 14.79 10.65 -15.15
N ILE A 234 15.10 9.35 -15.17
CA ILE A 234 14.81 8.48 -14.03
C ILE A 234 15.53 9.14 -12.86
N PRO A 235 14.83 9.72 -11.86
CA PRO A 235 15.53 10.30 -10.73
C PRO A 235 16.31 9.17 -10.05
N ALA A 236 17.53 9.47 -9.60
CA ALA A 236 18.56 8.51 -9.15
C ALA A 236 18.20 7.64 -7.91
N TRP A 237 16.91 7.47 -7.61
CA TRP A 237 16.36 6.85 -6.41
C TRP A 237 15.81 5.44 -6.63
N VAL A 238 15.82 4.95 -7.87
CA VAL A 238 15.72 3.52 -8.13
C VAL A 238 17.10 2.94 -7.83
N PRO A 239 17.26 2.02 -6.85
CA PRO A 239 18.54 1.35 -6.67
C PRO A 239 18.92 0.73 -8.02
N PRO A 240 20.17 0.88 -8.48
CA PRO A 240 20.59 0.29 -9.74
C PRO A 240 20.24 -1.19 -9.70
N PRO A 241 19.76 -1.79 -10.81
CA PRO A 241 19.53 -3.22 -10.86
C PRO A 241 20.78 -3.90 -10.32
N THR A 242 20.60 -4.83 -9.38
CA THR A 242 21.71 -5.66 -8.89
C THR A 242 22.43 -6.17 -10.12
N PRO A 243 23.75 -5.89 -10.31
CA PRO A 243 24.43 -6.33 -11.50
C PRO A 243 24.22 -7.83 -11.60
N THR A 244 23.53 -8.27 -12.65
CA THR A 244 23.51 -9.68 -13.01
C THR A 244 24.97 -10.09 -13.06
N PRO A 245 25.41 -11.11 -12.29
CA PRO A 245 26.79 -11.54 -12.35
C PRO A 245 27.09 -11.81 -13.82
N LEU A 246 28.05 -11.05 -14.37
CA LEU A 246 28.55 -11.28 -15.71
C LEU A 246 28.92 -12.76 -15.76
N PRO A 247 28.46 -13.54 -16.78
CA PRO A 247 28.87 -14.92 -16.89
C PRO A 247 30.39 -14.93 -16.87
N THR A 248 30.95 -15.54 -15.83
CA THR A 248 32.39 -15.67 -15.67
C THR A 248 32.89 -16.37 -16.92
N PRO A 249 33.88 -15.84 -17.65
CA PRO A 249 34.51 -16.59 -18.73
C PRO A 249 34.94 -17.93 -18.14
N ASN A 250 34.40 -19.02 -18.68
CA ASN A 250 34.69 -20.39 -18.24
C ASN A 250 36.20 -20.55 -18.07
N VAL A 251 36.66 -20.60 -16.82
CA VAL A 251 37.97 -21.17 -16.53
C VAL A 251 37.82 -22.65 -16.82
N VAL A 252 38.42 -23.06 -17.94
CA VAL A 252 38.56 -24.45 -18.35
C VAL A 252 39.24 -25.19 -17.21
N THR A 253 38.43 -25.81 -16.37
CA THR A 253 38.89 -26.78 -15.39
C THR A 253 38.93 -28.11 -16.13
N ALA A 254 40.13 -28.68 -16.25
CA ALA A 254 40.32 -29.98 -16.89
C ALA A 254 39.36 -31.01 -16.26
N PRO A 255 38.73 -31.89 -17.07
CA PRO A 255 37.82 -32.89 -16.54
C PRO A 255 38.56 -33.86 -15.63
N LEU A 256 37.94 -34.17 -14.48
CA LEU A 256 38.41 -35.20 -13.56
C LEU A 256 38.43 -36.58 -14.24
N PRO A 257 39.40 -37.45 -13.93
CA PRO A 257 39.44 -38.80 -14.49
C PRO A 257 38.21 -39.61 -14.05
N ILE A 258 37.59 -40.25 -15.03
CA ILE A 258 36.42 -41.13 -14.87
C ILE A 258 36.83 -42.35 -14.01
N PRO A 259 36.10 -42.70 -12.93
CA PRO A 259 36.33 -43.93 -12.18
C PRO A 259 36.07 -45.16 -13.05
N SER A 260 36.95 -46.17 -12.95
CA SER A 260 36.82 -47.44 -13.66
C SER A 260 35.50 -48.15 -13.34
N ALA A 261 34.87 -48.72 -14.39
CA ALA A 261 33.61 -49.45 -14.28
C ALA A 261 33.74 -50.70 -13.38
N PRO A 262 32.71 -51.03 -12.56
CA PRO A 262 32.66 -52.29 -11.82
C PRO A 262 32.63 -53.50 -12.75
N GLN A 263 33.41 -54.54 -12.43
CA GLN A 263 33.42 -55.81 -13.16
C GLN A 263 32.05 -56.52 -13.07
N ALA A 264 31.56 -56.98 -14.22
CA ALA A 264 30.34 -57.77 -14.33
C ALA A 264 30.52 -59.17 -13.72
N PRO A 265 29.55 -59.68 -12.91
CA PRO A 265 29.56 -61.05 -12.45
C PRO A 265 29.24 -62.04 -13.58
N SER A 266 29.88 -63.20 -13.53
CA SER A 266 29.78 -64.29 -14.52
C SER A 266 28.36 -64.90 -14.59
N PRO A 267 27.91 -65.39 -15.76
CA PRO A 267 26.55 -65.87 -15.95
C PRO A 267 26.32 -67.25 -15.32
N THR A 268 25.47 -67.32 -14.30
CA THR A 268 24.92 -68.57 -13.78
C THR A 268 23.83 -69.13 -14.70
N LYS A 269 23.98 -70.40 -15.10
CA LYS A 269 23.00 -71.19 -15.87
C LYS A 269 21.64 -71.24 -15.16
N TYR A 270 20.61 -70.66 -15.77
CA TYR A 270 19.22 -70.80 -15.31
C TYR A 270 18.51 -71.98 -15.99
N LYS A 271 17.93 -72.88 -15.17
CA LYS A 271 16.96 -73.90 -15.61
C LYS A 271 15.57 -73.26 -15.83
N PRO A 272 14.74 -73.76 -16.77
CA PRO A 272 13.43 -73.17 -17.04
C PRO A 272 12.44 -73.46 -15.92
N ARG A 273 11.88 -72.41 -15.30
CA ARG A 273 10.83 -72.51 -14.28
C ARG A 273 9.44 -72.38 -14.92
N LYS A 274 8.57 -73.37 -14.65
CA LYS A 274 7.20 -73.49 -15.18
C LYS A 274 6.32 -72.29 -14.79
N ARG A 275 5.51 -71.81 -15.75
CA ARG A 275 4.48 -70.77 -15.57
C ARG A 275 3.35 -71.24 -14.65
N PRO A 276 2.86 -70.41 -13.70
CA PRO A 276 1.59 -70.65 -13.02
C PRO A 276 0.40 -70.43 -13.97
N ARG A 277 -0.57 -71.35 -13.93
CA ARG A 277 -1.87 -71.24 -14.63
C ARG A 277 -2.77 -70.23 -13.92
N LEU A 278 -3.38 -69.33 -14.69
CA LEU A 278 -4.52 -68.52 -14.25
C LEU A 278 -5.80 -69.39 -14.19
N PRO A 279 -6.67 -69.20 -13.19
CA PRO A 279 -7.97 -69.86 -13.15
C PRO A 279 -8.98 -69.24 -14.15
N PRO A 280 -9.96 -70.03 -14.64
CA PRO A 280 -10.92 -69.62 -15.66
C PRO A 280 -12.07 -68.75 -15.11
N PRO A 281 -12.81 -68.04 -15.98
CA PRO A 281 -13.87 -67.11 -15.58
C PRO A 281 -15.16 -67.87 -15.24
N THR A 282 -15.80 -67.51 -14.13
CA THR A 282 -17.15 -67.98 -13.79
C THR A 282 -18.18 -66.93 -14.19
N THR A 283 -19.07 -67.36 -15.08
CA THR A 283 -20.27 -66.69 -15.57
C THR A 283 -21.47 -66.87 -14.61
N HIS A 284 -22.28 -65.81 -14.54
CA HIS A 284 -23.74 -65.75 -14.32
C HIS A 284 -24.42 -66.37 -13.08
N GLN A 285 -25.06 -65.49 -12.29
CA GLN A 285 -26.46 -65.52 -11.79
C GLN A 285 -26.55 -64.39 -10.73
N GLY A 286 -27.35 -63.33 -10.79
CA GLY A 286 -28.62 -63.09 -11.46
C GLY A 286 -29.75 -63.10 -10.42
N HIS A 287 -30.11 -61.96 -9.81
CA HIS A 287 -31.48 -61.65 -9.35
C HIS A 287 -31.64 -60.21 -8.79
N PRO A 288 -32.87 -59.67 -8.69
CA PRO A 288 -33.28 -58.44 -9.38
C PRO A 288 -33.87 -57.41 -8.40
N GLY A 289 -34.29 -56.25 -8.92
CA GLY A 289 -35.26 -55.44 -8.18
C GLY A 289 -35.27 -53.97 -8.56
N SER A 290 -36.27 -53.62 -9.37
CA SER A 290 -37.01 -52.34 -9.37
C SER A 290 -36.21 -51.07 -9.67
N GLY A 291 -36.48 -50.28 -10.70
CA GLY A 291 -37.76 -50.10 -11.38
C GLY A 291 -38.12 -48.60 -11.35
N TYR A 292 -38.58 -48.12 -12.51
CA TYR A 292 -39.24 -46.84 -12.80
C TYR A 292 -38.36 -45.61 -13.07
N GLY A 293 -38.49 -45.14 -14.32
CA GLY A 293 -37.95 -43.89 -14.84
C GLY A 293 -38.97 -42.73 -14.78
N PRO A 294 -39.10 -41.91 -15.84
CA PRO A 294 -38.98 -40.45 -15.73
C PRO A 294 -40.29 -39.68 -16.00
N ILE A 295 -40.48 -38.53 -15.34
CA ILE A 295 -41.46 -37.46 -15.64
C ILE A 295 -40.86 -36.17 -15.00
N GLY A 296 -40.79 -34.96 -15.54
CA GLY A 296 -41.52 -34.29 -16.63
C GLY A 296 -42.20 -33.03 -16.08
N GLY A 297 -41.78 -31.85 -16.52
CA GLY A 297 -42.64 -30.68 -16.80
C GLY A 297 -43.08 -29.71 -15.68
N GLY A 298 -43.12 -28.42 -16.05
CA GLY A 298 -43.95 -27.34 -15.46
C GLY A 298 -43.31 -26.64 -14.25
N GLY A 299 -42.98 -25.36 -14.25
CA GLY A 299 -43.75 -24.22 -14.75
C GLY A 299 -44.61 -23.64 -13.62
N SER A 300 -44.16 -22.56 -12.98
CA SER A 300 -44.99 -21.49 -12.38
C SER A 300 -44.13 -20.49 -11.59
N LYS A 301 -44.11 -19.22 -12.03
CA LYS A 301 -44.06 -18.06 -11.13
C LYS A 301 -45.46 -17.92 -10.49
N PRO A 302 -45.61 -17.33 -9.29
CA PRO A 302 -45.81 -15.88 -9.25
C PRO A 302 -45.12 -15.14 -8.08
N SER A 303 -45.02 -13.84 -8.30
CA SER A 303 -44.71 -12.71 -7.43
C SER A 303 -45.70 -12.46 -6.29
N PHE A 304 -45.22 -12.01 -5.13
CA PHE A 304 -45.83 -11.05 -4.15
C PHE A 304 -44.66 -10.58 -3.22
N TRP A 305 -44.20 -9.32 -3.26
CA TRP A 305 -44.66 -8.07 -2.59
C TRP A 305 -44.37 -7.94 -1.08
N LEU A 306 -43.90 -6.73 -0.71
CA LEU A 306 -43.88 -6.04 0.60
C LEU A 306 -42.82 -6.54 1.60
N GLU A 307 -42.00 -5.73 2.25
CA GLU A 307 -41.91 -4.28 2.54
C GLU A 307 -40.43 -3.89 2.71
#